data_AF-A0A954NWJ6-F1
#
_entry.id   AF-A0A954NWJ6-F1
#
_cell.length_a   1.000
_cell.length_b   1.000
_cell.length_c   1.000
_cell.angle_alpha   90.00
_cell.angle_beta   90.00
_cell.angle_gamma   90.00
#
_symmetry.space_group_name_H-M   'P 1'
#
loop_
_entity.id
_entity.type
_entity.pdbx_description
1 polymer ?
#
loop_
_entity_poly.entity_id
_entity_poly.type
_entity_poly.pdbx_seq_one_letter_code
_entity_poly.pdbx_strand_id
1 'polypeptide(L)'
;QVVGDSSSHSSFRPEARMEDDRAVVLLPRKGGTLVIELTLQDSDWMVNDVAVESHDEKDRVRSTKRMARILKSTGEFLTGYEAENREQMQPWCTEVFYRNSIAVGDFSTAPLPVGRLLSSPYHVRVHDDQADLMFDIDDMTYMLTLAEPSSDGLSSAIHPYQVSEVTIYEADGKQVKRMSAVFTTQAMVQIFSQALATGDLARLKQTSTSDFNLQVWDHLDDELLASLPLDEIEVAAPQIVATQFQGPLTEVTVTQGTRALTYILRESRGRITVDDVLLPVVHRPASMKQNLRALIPVYAMARAIYAHDFTTVRRTSSRTLDRLAWQPLGEVPDLGVDIIQHLTAPVSALSMTEDRAELILGDDNWGTRLTLTQVDDQFVVDDALFITGPDASQQVDLKSAGRLNLAQQSDQ
;
A
#
# COMPACT_ATOMS: atom_id res chain seq x y z
N GLN A 1 43.54 8.05 -6.29
CA GLN A 1 44.28 9.32 -6.34
C GLN A 1 43.34 10.35 -6.95
N VAL A 2 42.80 11.29 -6.17
CA VAL A 2 41.95 12.37 -6.71
C VAL A 2 42.89 13.47 -7.21
N VAL A 3 43.43 13.29 -8.42
CA VAL A 3 44.27 14.31 -9.07
C VAL A 3 43.40 15.12 -10.01
N GLY A 4 43.16 16.38 -9.67
CA GLY A 4 42.52 17.34 -10.56
C GLY A 4 43.56 18.36 -11.03
N ASP A 5 43.50 18.74 -12.31
CA ASP A 5 44.38 19.73 -12.92
C ASP A 5 44.38 21.04 -12.14
N SER A 6 45.58 21.49 -11.73
CA SER A 6 45.78 22.79 -11.09
C SER A 6 45.76 23.89 -12.15
N SER A 7 44.85 24.86 -12.02
CA SER A 7 44.81 26.03 -12.88
C SER A 7 45.96 26.99 -12.54
N SER A 8 46.77 27.35 -13.53
CA SER A 8 47.94 28.20 -13.35
C SER A 8 47.66 29.69 -13.06
N HIS A 9 46.41 30.16 -12.90
CA HIS A 9 46.13 31.61 -12.82
C HIS A 9 44.97 32.11 -11.92
N SER A 10 44.58 31.41 -10.86
CA SER A 10 43.80 32.01 -9.76
C SER A 10 44.49 31.72 -8.44
N SER A 11 44.60 32.70 -7.54
CA SER A 11 45.37 32.57 -6.29
C SER A 11 44.89 31.35 -5.50
N PHE A 12 45.68 30.28 -5.52
CA PHE A 12 45.46 29.09 -4.71
C PHE A 12 45.64 29.48 -3.24
N ARG A 13 44.52 29.69 -2.54
CA ARG A 13 44.49 30.02 -1.11
C ARG A 13 43.65 28.96 -0.40
N PRO A 14 44.29 27.92 0.16
CA PRO A 14 43.63 26.99 1.08
C PRO A 14 43.00 27.74 2.25
N GLU A 15 41.79 27.38 2.64
CA GLU A 15 41.18 27.80 3.89
C GLU A 15 41.11 26.60 4.83
N ALA A 16 41.46 26.78 6.11
CA ALA A 16 41.35 25.73 7.10
C ALA A 16 40.56 26.24 8.31
N ARG A 17 39.61 25.44 8.78
CA ARG A 17 38.88 25.66 10.04
C ARG A 17 39.18 24.46 10.94
N MET A 18 39.52 24.72 12.19
CA MET A 18 39.90 23.69 13.16
C MET A 18 39.08 23.89 14.43
N GLU A 19 38.56 22.80 14.98
CA GLU A 19 37.80 22.77 16.22
C GLU A 19 38.15 21.48 16.96
N ASP A 20 38.74 21.63 18.15
CA ASP A 20 39.21 20.54 19.01
C ASP A 20 40.02 19.45 18.28
N ASP A 21 39.41 18.29 18.05
CA ASP A 21 39.97 17.11 17.40
C ASP A 21 39.58 16.98 15.91
N ARG A 22 38.94 18.01 15.33
CA ARG A 22 38.50 18.03 13.92
C ARG A 22 39.07 19.24 13.17
N ALA A 23 39.38 19.04 11.91
CA ALA A 23 39.75 20.11 11.00
C ALA A 23 39.11 19.92 9.63
N VAL A 24 38.70 21.02 9.01
CA VAL A 24 38.14 21.06 7.66
C VAL A 24 39.02 21.96 6.81
N VAL A 25 39.58 21.43 5.74
CA VAL A 25 40.44 22.14 4.79
C VAL A 25 39.73 22.26 3.44
N LEU A 26 39.56 23.49 2.97
CA LEU A 26 38.98 23.84 1.68
C LEU A 26 40.09 24.22 0.70
N LEU A 27 40.24 23.48 -0.40
CA LEU A 27 41.21 23.75 -1.47
C LEU A 27 40.47 24.15 -2.75
N PRO A 28 40.58 25.39 -3.23
CA PRO A 28 39.91 25.83 -4.46
C PRO A 28 40.51 25.15 -5.71
N ARG A 29 39.66 24.83 -6.69
CA ARG A 29 39.97 24.13 -7.95
C ARG A 29 39.27 24.79 -9.15
N LYS A 30 39.72 24.49 -10.37
CA LYS A 30 39.22 25.09 -11.63
C LYS A 30 37.70 24.89 -11.89
N GLY A 31 37.07 23.90 -11.23
CA GLY A 31 35.63 23.60 -11.34
C GLY A 31 34.84 23.65 -10.02
N GLY A 32 35.49 23.97 -8.89
CA GLY A 32 34.84 23.95 -7.56
C GLY A 32 35.84 23.83 -6.41
N THR A 33 35.52 23.09 -5.34
CA THR A 33 36.30 23.06 -4.08
C THR A 33 36.61 21.63 -3.65
N LEU A 34 37.80 21.37 -3.10
CA LEU A 34 38.13 20.14 -2.36
C LEU A 34 37.90 20.42 -0.88
N VAL A 35 37.01 19.67 -0.26
CA VAL A 35 36.83 19.69 1.19
C VAL A 35 37.53 18.45 1.74
N ILE A 36 38.47 18.63 2.65
CA ILE A 36 39.15 17.53 3.35
C ILE A 36 38.80 17.66 4.82
N GLU A 37 38.10 16.67 5.36
CA GLU A 37 37.91 16.54 6.80
C GLU A 37 39.05 15.73 7.39
N LEU A 38 39.62 16.23 8.48
CA LEU A 38 40.69 15.61 9.24
C LEU A 38 40.20 15.37 10.67
N THR A 39 40.67 14.29 11.28
CA THR A 39 40.48 14.00 12.71
C THR A 39 41.85 13.81 13.35
N LEU A 40 42.04 14.37 14.54
CA LEU A 40 43.27 14.22 15.31
C LEU A 40 43.23 12.88 16.05
N GLN A 41 44.11 11.94 15.66
CA GLN A 41 44.24 10.63 16.29
C GLN A 41 45.71 10.41 16.68
N ASP A 42 45.95 10.01 17.93
CA ASP A 42 47.30 9.73 18.44
C ASP A 42 48.33 10.87 18.20
N SER A 43 47.86 12.11 18.26
CA SER A 43 48.63 13.35 17.96
C SER A 43 48.92 13.63 16.48
N ASP A 44 48.39 12.84 15.56
CA ASP A 44 48.52 13.03 14.11
C ASP A 44 47.16 13.37 13.47
N TRP A 45 47.15 14.32 12.53
CA TRP A 45 45.97 14.65 11.74
C TRP A 45 45.78 13.63 10.63
N MET A 46 44.73 12.81 10.73
CA MET A 46 44.38 11.81 9.74
C MET A 46 43.22 12.28 8.87
N VAL A 47 43.29 12.04 7.55
CA VAL A 47 42.17 12.33 6.65
C VAL A 47 41.00 11.40 7.01
N ASN A 48 39.94 12.00 7.52
CA ASN A 48 38.69 11.32 7.83
C ASN A 48 37.79 11.24 6.61
N ASP A 49 37.68 12.32 5.82
CA ASP A 49 36.87 12.33 4.61
C ASP A 49 37.38 13.33 3.57
N VAL A 50 36.97 13.13 2.31
CA VAL A 50 37.29 13.99 1.18
C VAL A 50 36.04 14.18 0.32
N ALA A 51 35.68 15.43 0.06
CA ALA A 51 34.58 15.81 -0.82
C ALA A 51 35.07 16.75 -1.94
N VAL A 52 34.42 16.68 -3.09
CA VAL A 52 34.59 17.57 -4.23
C VAL A 52 33.27 18.30 -4.43
N GLU A 53 33.24 19.59 -4.13
CA GLU A 53 32.18 20.46 -4.58
C GLU A 53 32.49 20.88 -6.01
N SER A 54 31.52 20.78 -6.92
CA SER A 54 31.66 21.21 -8.32
C SER A 54 30.38 21.90 -8.76
N HIS A 55 30.51 22.81 -9.73
CA HIS A 55 29.36 23.46 -10.38
C HIS A 55 28.62 22.49 -11.32
N ASP A 56 29.32 21.46 -11.83
CA ASP A 56 28.71 20.34 -12.53
C ASP A 56 28.35 19.24 -11.51
N GLU A 57 27.08 18.84 -11.47
CA GLU A 57 26.60 17.79 -10.57
C GLU A 57 27.30 16.44 -10.83
N LYS A 58 27.77 16.19 -12.05
CA LYS A 58 28.49 14.97 -12.42
C LYS A 58 29.88 14.85 -11.78
N ASP A 59 30.50 15.99 -11.48
CA ASP A 59 31.84 16.08 -10.89
C ASP A 59 31.81 16.27 -9.36
N ARG A 60 30.60 16.32 -8.76
CA ARG A 60 30.41 16.54 -7.33
C ARG A 60 30.54 15.22 -6.55
N VAL A 61 31.54 15.13 -5.68
CA VAL A 61 31.70 14.02 -4.72
C VAL A 61 31.36 14.53 -3.33
N ARG A 62 30.20 14.19 -2.76
CA ARG A 62 29.82 14.72 -1.43
C ARG A 62 30.65 14.17 -0.28
N SER A 63 31.14 12.94 -0.38
CA SER A 63 31.96 12.27 0.63
C SER A 63 32.57 10.99 0.04
N THR A 64 33.90 10.87 0.04
CA THR A 64 34.60 9.68 -0.44
C THR A 64 34.41 8.51 0.53
N LYS A 65 34.36 8.80 1.84
CA LYS A 65 34.10 7.79 2.88
C LYS A 65 32.71 7.19 2.74
N ARG A 66 31.67 8.02 2.57
CA ARG A 66 30.29 7.54 2.33
C ARG A 66 30.21 6.74 1.03
N MET A 67 30.84 7.22 -0.04
CA MET A 67 30.89 6.51 -1.31
C MET A 67 31.51 5.11 -1.17
N ALA A 68 32.65 5.00 -0.50
CA ALA A 68 33.30 3.71 -0.27
C ALA A 68 32.42 2.75 0.55
N ARG A 69 31.69 3.26 1.55
CA ARG A 69 30.72 2.46 2.33
C ARG A 69 29.57 1.97 1.46
N ILE A 70 28.97 2.83 0.64
CA ILE A 70 27.88 2.48 -0.30
C ILE A 70 28.35 1.38 -1.25
N LEU A 71 29.48 1.59 -1.93
CA LEU A 71 30.02 0.63 -2.90
C LEU A 71 30.40 -0.70 -2.27
N LYS A 72 30.97 -0.68 -1.05
CA LYS A 72 31.27 -1.91 -0.30
C LYS A 72 29.98 -2.68 -0.01
N SER A 73 28.97 -2.02 0.57
CA SER A 73 27.70 -2.65 0.90
C SER A 73 27.00 -3.23 -0.33
N THR A 74 27.00 -2.49 -1.45
CA THR A 74 26.45 -2.99 -2.72
C THR A 74 27.25 -4.18 -3.26
N GLY A 75 28.58 -4.11 -3.26
CA GLY A 75 29.43 -5.19 -3.77
C GLY A 75 29.22 -6.50 -3.01
N GLU A 76 29.18 -6.42 -1.67
CA GLU A 76 28.94 -7.58 -0.81
C GLU A 76 27.51 -8.13 -0.95
N PHE A 77 26.50 -7.25 -1.05
CA PHE A 77 25.13 -7.65 -1.32
C PHE A 77 25.01 -8.38 -2.66
N LEU A 78 25.53 -7.80 -3.75
CA LEU A 78 25.45 -8.38 -5.09
C LEU A 78 26.21 -9.70 -5.19
N THR A 79 27.38 -9.80 -4.56
CA THR A 79 28.16 -11.06 -4.50
C THR A 79 27.37 -12.14 -3.74
N GLY A 80 26.76 -11.79 -2.61
CA GLY A 80 25.89 -12.69 -1.87
C GLY A 80 24.66 -13.10 -2.67
N TYR A 81 24.09 -12.19 -3.48
CA TYR A 81 22.95 -12.45 -4.35
C TYR A 81 23.29 -13.44 -5.45
N GLU A 82 24.42 -13.26 -6.15
CA GLU A 82 24.90 -14.17 -7.21
C GLU A 82 25.17 -15.59 -6.66
N ALA A 83 25.68 -15.68 -5.43
CA ALA A 83 25.93 -16.95 -4.76
C ALA A 83 24.69 -17.53 -4.05
N GLU A 84 23.53 -16.86 -4.12
CA GLU A 84 22.30 -17.18 -3.37
C GLU A 84 22.52 -17.34 -1.85
N ASN A 85 23.56 -16.68 -1.31
CA ASN A 85 23.98 -16.82 0.08
C ASN A 85 23.28 -15.78 0.98
N ARG A 86 22.16 -16.20 1.56
CA ARG A 86 21.34 -15.35 2.45
C ARG A 86 22.08 -14.88 3.70
N GLU A 87 22.88 -15.74 4.32
CA GLU A 87 23.67 -15.40 5.52
C GLU A 87 24.69 -14.30 5.21
N GLN A 88 25.32 -14.35 4.02
CA GLN A 88 26.23 -13.31 3.57
C GLN A 88 25.51 -11.98 3.31
N MET A 89 24.29 -12.01 2.75
CA MET A 89 23.52 -10.79 2.45
C MET A 89 22.94 -10.11 3.70
N GLN A 90 22.64 -10.87 4.75
CA GLN A 90 21.98 -10.38 5.96
C GLN A 90 22.58 -9.08 6.55
N PRO A 91 23.90 -8.98 6.84
CA PRO A 91 24.46 -7.76 7.43
C PRO A 91 24.40 -6.53 6.50
N TRP A 92 24.22 -6.74 5.20
CA TRP A 92 24.19 -5.70 4.18
C TRP A 92 22.78 -5.29 3.79
N CYS A 93 21.75 -5.90 4.39
CA CYS A 93 20.36 -5.55 4.17
C CYS A 93 19.79 -4.84 5.40
N THR A 94 18.80 -3.97 5.20
CA THR A 94 17.97 -3.52 6.32
C THR A 94 17.20 -4.72 6.87
N GLU A 95 16.91 -4.71 8.17
CA GLU A 95 16.23 -5.84 8.82
C GLU A 95 14.88 -6.16 8.16
N VAL A 96 14.15 -5.11 7.79
CA VAL A 96 12.84 -5.22 7.14
C VAL A 96 12.97 -5.85 5.75
N PHE A 97 13.89 -5.35 4.91
CA PHE A 97 14.10 -5.89 3.57
C PHE A 97 14.59 -7.34 3.62
N TYR A 98 15.51 -7.65 4.55
CA TYR A 98 16.01 -9.00 4.70
C TYR A 98 14.90 -9.98 5.10
N ARG A 99 14.20 -9.72 6.21
CA ARG A 99 13.18 -10.63 6.73
C ARG A 99 12.02 -10.85 5.78
N ASN A 100 11.55 -9.77 5.14
CA ASN A 100 10.32 -9.83 4.36
C ASN A 100 10.56 -10.23 2.91
N SER A 101 11.77 -10.01 2.38
CA SER A 101 12.07 -10.23 0.95
C SER A 101 13.20 -11.22 0.75
N ILE A 102 14.42 -10.93 1.21
CA ILE A 102 15.61 -11.73 0.88
C ILE A 102 15.56 -13.13 1.53
N ALA A 103 15.10 -13.23 2.77
CA ALA A 103 15.07 -14.47 3.53
C ALA A 103 14.11 -15.52 2.93
N VAL A 104 13.03 -15.06 2.28
CA VAL A 104 11.95 -15.92 1.76
C VAL A 104 11.89 -15.94 0.23
N GLY A 105 12.61 -15.04 -0.44
CA GLY A 105 12.53 -14.84 -1.88
C GLY A 105 13.18 -15.96 -2.69
N ASP A 106 12.61 -16.19 -3.87
CA ASP A 106 13.17 -17.03 -4.91
C ASP A 106 13.95 -16.15 -5.90
N PHE A 107 15.29 -16.16 -5.80
CA PHE A 107 16.17 -15.32 -6.61
C PHE A 107 16.06 -15.60 -8.12
N SER A 108 15.58 -16.79 -8.51
CA SER A 108 15.35 -17.11 -9.93
C SER A 108 14.24 -16.27 -10.57
N THR A 109 13.34 -15.72 -9.77
CA THR A 109 12.24 -14.87 -10.24
C THR A 109 12.66 -13.41 -10.49
N ALA A 110 13.82 -12.97 -9.98
CA ALA A 110 14.33 -11.61 -10.11
C ALA A 110 15.84 -11.56 -10.45
N PRO A 111 16.31 -12.22 -11.53
CA PRO A 111 17.73 -12.37 -11.80
C PRO A 111 18.43 -11.01 -11.99
N LEU A 112 19.61 -10.87 -11.37
CA LEU A 112 20.47 -9.70 -11.50
C LEU A 112 21.74 -10.05 -12.31
N PRO A 113 22.17 -9.20 -13.27
CA PRO A 113 23.40 -9.41 -14.01
C PRO A 113 24.63 -8.96 -13.19
N VAL A 114 24.88 -9.63 -12.05
CA VAL A 114 25.84 -9.20 -11.01
C VAL A 114 27.23 -8.88 -11.56
N GLY A 115 27.84 -9.79 -12.33
CA GLY A 115 29.16 -9.53 -12.92
C GLY A 115 29.24 -8.27 -13.79
N ARG A 116 28.14 -7.91 -14.47
CA ARG A 116 28.05 -6.65 -15.22
C ARG A 116 27.79 -5.47 -14.33
N LEU A 117 26.91 -5.58 -13.33
CA LEU A 117 26.66 -4.52 -12.34
C LEU A 117 27.97 -4.11 -11.64
N LEU A 118 28.79 -5.07 -11.23
CA LEU A 118 30.06 -4.81 -10.54
C LEU A 118 31.14 -4.16 -11.43
N SER A 119 31.00 -4.24 -12.76
CA SER A 119 31.98 -3.72 -13.73
C SER A 119 31.49 -2.53 -14.54
N SER A 120 30.21 -2.17 -14.41
CA SER A 120 29.57 -1.08 -15.18
C SER A 120 29.78 0.28 -14.51
N PRO A 121 29.73 1.38 -15.31
CA PRO A 121 29.62 2.71 -14.73
C PRO A 121 28.35 2.82 -13.88
N TYR A 122 28.42 3.62 -12.83
CA TYR A 122 27.32 3.80 -11.88
C TYR A 122 27.08 5.28 -11.59
N HIS A 123 25.85 5.58 -11.20
CA HIS A 123 25.43 6.89 -10.71
C HIS A 123 24.97 6.78 -9.26
N VAL A 124 25.42 7.69 -8.40
CA VAL A 124 25.02 7.72 -6.99
C VAL A 124 24.31 9.01 -6.67
N ARG A 125 23.13 8.89 -6.07
CA ARG A 125 22.40 10.01 -5.47
C ARG A 125 22.40 9.81 -3.97
N VAL A 126 23.01 10.74 -3.25
CA VAL A 126 23.09 10.70 -1.77
C VAL A 126 22.11 11.71 -1.21
N HIS A 127 21.16 11.21 -0.43
CA HIS A 127 20.22 11.93 0.42
C HIS A 127 20.74 11.97 1.86
N ASP A 128 19.99 12.56 2.79
CA ASP A 128 20.46 12.76 4.17
C ASP A 128 20.67 11.43 4.90
N ASP A 129 19.72 10.50 4.78
CA ASP A 129 19.70 9.17 5.43
C ASP A 129 19.64 8.00 4.43
N GLN A 130 19.69 8.28 3.13
CA GLN A 130 19.56 7.29 2.05
C GLN A 130 20.56 7.55 0.93
N ALA A 131 20.95 6.51 0.20
CA ALA A 131 21.63 6.62 -1.08
C ALA A 131 21.00 5.70 -2.12
N ASP A 132 20.86 6.18 -3.34
CA ASP A 132 20.46 5.39 -4.50
C ASP A 132 21.66 5.21 -5.42
N LEU A 133 22.00 3.95 -5.68
CA LEU A 133 23.05 3.54 -6.61
C LEU A 133 22.40 2.93 -7.86
N MET A 134 22.62 3.57 -9.00
CA MET A 134 21.98 3.25 -10.28
C MET A 134 22.99 2.72 -11.29
N PHE A 135 22.62 1.67 -12.00
CA PHE A 135 23.39 1.08 -13.10
C PHE A 135 22.52 0.99 -14.34
N ASP A 136 23.00 1.48 -15.47
CA ASP A 136 22.31 1.38 -16.77
C ASP A 136 22.98 0.29 -17.61
N ILE A 137 22.26 -0.81 -17.86
CA ILE A 137 22.76 -2.00 -18.57
C ILE A 137 21.67 -2.50 -19.52
N ASP A 138 21.99 -2.65 -20.82
CA ASP A 138 21.10 -3.24 -21.84
C ASP A 138 19.64 -2.75 -21.77
N ASP A 139 19.43 -1.44 -21.83
CA ASP A 139 18.08 -0.87 -21.77
C ASP A 139 17.32 -1.19 -20.46
N MET A 140 18.04 -1.46 -19.38
CA MET A 140 17.50 -1.56 -18.02
C MET A 140 18.27 -0.67 -17.07
N THR A 141 17.56 -0.07 -16.11
CA THR A 141 18.18 0.61 -14.97
C THR A 141 17.99 -0.24 -13.73
N TYR A 142 19.09 -0.58 -13.07
CA TYR A 142 19.10 -1.27 -11.78
C TYR A 142 19.42 -0.25 -10.69
N MET A 143 18.49 -0.04 -9.78
CA MET A 143 18.65 0.88 -8.65
C MET A 143 18.69 0.09 -7.35
N LEU A 144 19.79 0.18 -6.61
CA LEU A 144 19.85 -0.27 -5.24
C LEU A 144 19.66 0.95 -4.34
N THR A 145 18.64 0.88 -3.49
CA THR A 145 18.43 1.87 -2.45
C THR A 145 19.08 1.38 -1.17
N LEU A 146 19.87 2.23 -0.53
CA LEU A 146 20.59 1.95 0.71
C LEU A 146 20.21 2.95 1.78
N ALA A 147 19.90 2.47 2.98
CA ALA A 147 19.69 3.29 4.17
C ALA A 147 21.00 3.44 4.94
N GLU A 148 21.27 4.64 5.45
CA GLU A 148 22.27 4.84 6.49
C GLU A 148 21.65 4.47 7.83
N PRO A 149 22.15 3.45 8.55
CA PRO A 149 21.65 3.14 9.88
C PRO A 149 21.83 4.36 10.80
N SER A 150 20.77 4.72 11.51
CA SER A 150 20.76 5.84 12.43
C SER A 150 21.87 5.67 13.47
N SER A 151 22.78 6.64 13.55
CA SER A 151 23.71 6.72 14.68
C SER A 151 22.91 7.15 15.91
N ASP A 152 22.50 6.20 16.74
CA ASP A 152 22.16 6.53 18.13
C ASP A 152 23.39 7.23 18.70
N GLY A 153 23.27 8.50 19.07
CA GLY A 153 24.36 9.46 19.34
C GLY A 153 25.33 9.10 20.48
N LEU A 154 25.33 7.84 20.91
CA LEU A 154 26.20 7.22 21.92
C LEU A 154 27.22 6.25 21.30
N SER A 155 27.09 5.88 20.02
CA SER A 155 27.99 4.95 19.34
C SER A 155 28.84 5.64 18.28
N SER A 156 30.15 5.68 18.48
CA SER A 156 31.14 6.07 17.45
C SER A 156 31.34 4.99 16.38
N ALA A 157 30.59 3.88 16.42
CA ALA A 157 30.72 2.80 15.46
C ALA A 157 30.17 3.24 14.09
N ILE A 158 31.04 3.25 13.09
CA ILE A 158 30.67 3.51 11.70
C ILE A 158 29.96 2.26 11.18
N HIS A 159 28.64 2.28 11.17
CA HIS A 159 27.83 1.19 10.64
C HIS A 159 27.86 1.22 9.10
N PRO A 160 27.83 0.08 8.39
CA PRO A 160 27.75 0.08 6.93
C PRO A 160 26.38 0.59 6.44
N TYR A 161 26.32 1.12 5.22
CA TYR A 161 25.02 1.32 4.55
C TYR A 161 24.35 -0.04 4.37
N GLN A 162 23.02 -0.06 4.41
CA GLN A 162 22.24 -1.30 4.30
C GLN A 162 21.26 -1.18 3.14
N VAL A 163 21.28 -2.14 2.22
CA VAL A 163 20.33 -2.24 1.11
C VAL A 163 18.92 -2.40 1.66
N SER A 164 18.02 -1.51 1.27
CA SER A 164 16.61 -1.53 1.65
C SER A 164 15.69 -1.95 0.52
N GLU A 165 16.13 -1.84 -0.73
CA GLU A 165 15.37 -2.28 -1.90
C GLU A 165 16.29 -2.43 -3.13
N VAL A 166 15.89 -3.31 -4.04
CA VAL A 166 16.43 -3.36 -5.41
C VAL A 166 15.28 -3.14 -6.39
N THR A 167 15.39 -2.11 -7.23
CA THR A 167 14.39 -1.77 -8.25
C THR A 167 14.98 -1.93 -9.64
N ILE A 168 14.25 -2.61 -10.52
CA ILE A 168 14.62 -2.83 -11.92
C ILE A 168 13.63 -2.08 -12.79
N TYR A 169 14.12 -1.12 -13.55
CA TYR A 169 13.35 -0.35 -14.53
C TYR A 169 13.62 -0.93 -15.92
N GLU A 170 12.57 -1.31 -16.64
CA GLU A 170 12.67 -1.66 -18.06
C GLU A 170 12.64 -0.37 -18.91
N ALA A 171 13.41 -0.28 -20.00
CA ALA A 171 13.60 0.96 -20.78
C ALA A 171 12.32 1.58 -21.34
N ASP A 172 11.28 0.79 -21.59
CA ASP A 172 10.00 1.31 -22.06
C ASP A 172 9.12 1.86 -20.93
N GLY A 173 9.61 1.80 -19.69
CA GLY A 173 8.91 2.25 -18.49
C GLY A 173 7.66 1.43 -18.15
N LYS A 174 7.38 0.35 -18.88
CA LYS A 174 6.15 -0.44 -18.69
C LYS A 174 6.19 -1.31 -17.43
N GLN A 175 7.39 -1.61 -16.95
CA GLN A 175 7.60 -2.39 -15.74
C GLN A 175 8.64 -1.70 -14.85
N VAL A 176 8.25 -1.49 -13.60
CA VAL A 176 9.15 -1.08 -12.53
C VAL A 176 9.04 -2.14 -11.45
N LYS A 177 9.98 -3.08 -11.47
CA LYS A 177 9.98 -4.26 -10.62
C LYS A 177 10.76 -3.97 -9.34
N ARG A 178 10.06 -3.94 -8.22
CA ARG A 178 10.70 -3.92 -6.89
C ARG A 178 10.89 -5.35 -6.42
N MET A 179 12.09 -5.69 -5.99
CA MET A 179 12.45 -7.05 -5.63
C MET A 179 11.58 -7.59 -4.49
N SER A 180 11.28 -6.73 -3.51
CA SER A 180 10.32 -7.04 -2.44
C SER A 180 8.97 -7.50 -2.99
N ALA A 181 8.41 -6.78 -3.96
CA ALA A 181 7.15 -7.13 -4.61
C ALA A 181 7.28 -8.44 -5.40
N VAL A 182 8.32 -8.60 -6.22
CA VAL A 182 8.51 -9.80 -7.05
C VAL A 182 8.53 -11.08 -6.20
N PHE A 183 9.21 -11.07 -5.05
CA PHE A 183 9.33 -12.24 -4.18
C PHE A 183 8.07 -12.58 -3.39
N THR A 184 7.24 -11.59 -3.05
CA THR A 184 6.17 -11.78 -2.07
C THR A 184 4.76 -11.74 -2.65
N THR A 185 4.60 -11.22 -3.87
CA THR A 185 3.30 -11.02 -4.53
C THR A 185 2.46 -12.30 -4.58
N GLN A 186 3.04 -13.40 -5.06
CA GLN A 186 2.29 -14.67 -5.21
C GLN A 186 1.82 -15.21 -3.86
N ALA A 187 2.69 -15.21 -2.84
CA ALA A 187 2.33 -15.66 -1.51
C ALA A 187 1.24 -14.78 -0.91
N MET A 188 1.31 -13.45 -1.10
CA MET A 188 0.30 -12.52 -0.60
C MET A 188 -1.08 -12.78 -1.21
N VAL A 189 -1.15 -12.95 -2.53
CA VAL A 189 -2.40 -13.30 -3.23
C VAL A 189 -2.98 -14.62 -2.71
N GLN A 190 -2.14 -15.64 -2.53
CA GLN A 190 -2.58 -16.94 -2.00
C GLN A 190 -3.11 -16.80 -0.56
N ILE A 191 -2.40 -16.12 0.33
CA ILE A 191 -2.82 -15.96 1.73
C ILE A 191 -4.12 -15.15 1.82
N PHE A 192 -4.24 -14.07 1.05
CA PHE A 192 -5.44 -13.23 1.04
C PHE A 192 -6.64 -13.97 0.45
N SER A 193 -6.48 -14.68 -0.68
CA SER A 193 -7.55 -15.48 -1.29
C SER A 193 -8.04 -16.58 -0.34
N GLN A 194 -7.13 -17.25 0.38
CA GLN A 194 -7.48 -18.24 1.38
C GLN A 194 -8.25 -17.61 2.55
N ALA A 195 -7.83 -16.43 3.01
CA ALA A 195 -8.50 -15.72 4.10
C ALA A 195 -9.94 -15.31 3.72
N LEU A 196 -10.15 -14.85 2.48
CA LEU A 196 -11.50 -14.60 1.95
C LEU A 196 -12.34 -15.87 1.95
N ALA A 197 -11.79 -16.97 1.41
CA ALA A 197 -12.49 -18.24 1.31
C ALA A 197 -12.91 -18.83 2.68
N THR A 198 -12.12 -18.60 3.72
CA THR A 198 -12.41 -19.11 5.07
C THR A 198 -13.11 -18.11 5.98
N GLY A 199 -13.36 -16.88 5.52
CA GLY A 199 -13.87 -15.80 6.36
C GLY A 199 -12.94 -15.43 7.53
N ASP A 200 -11.63 -15.56 7.36
CA ASP A 200 -10.65 -15.22 8.41
C ASP A 200 -10.40 -13.71 8.45
N LEU A 201 -11.25 -12.99 9.18
CA LEU A 201 -11.20 -11.52 9.27
C LEU A 201 -9.86 -11.02 9.81
N ALA A 202 -9.26 -11.72 10.78
CA ALA A 202 -7.97 -11.33 11.35
C ALA A 202 -6.87 -11.38 10.29
N ARG A 203 -6.85 -12.43 9.46
CA ARG A 203 -5.89 -12.56 8.36
C ARG A 203 -6.17 -11.59 7.22
N LEU A 204 -7.44 -11.33 6.89
CA LEU A 204 -7.82 -10.28 5.93
C LEU A 204 -7.25 -8.92 6.37
N LYS A 205 -7.38 -8.58 7.65
CA LYS A 205 -6.82 -7.32 8.19
C LYS A 205 -5.30 -7.23 8.08
N GLN A 206 -4.60 -8.33 8.35
CA GLN A 206 -3.13 -8.38 8.29
C GLN A 206 -2.56 -8.33 6.87
N THR A 207 -3.35 -8.79 5.89
CA THR A 207 -2.93 -8.90 4.49
C THR A 207 -3.42 -7.74 3.63
N SER A 208 -4.23 -6.83 4.19
CA SER A 208 -4.78 -5.67 3.51
C SER A 208 -4.00 -4.39 3.78
N THR A 209 -4.13 -3.40 2.89
CA THR A 209 -3.65 -2.03 3.14
C THR A 209 -4.40 -1.40 4.32
N SER A 210 -3.78 -0.38 4.94
CA SER A 210 -4.44 0.41 5.99
C SER A 210 -5.72 1.06 5.49
N ASP A 211 -5.73 1.54 4.24
CA ASP A 211 -6.90 2.11 3.60
C ASP A 211 -8.04 1.09 3.47
N PHE A 212 -7.73 -0.13 2.99
CA PHE A 212 -8.73 -1.18 2.87
C PHE A 212 -9.26 -1.63 4.24
N ASN A 213 -8.40 -1.72 5.26
CA ASN A 213 -8.81 -1.99 6.64
C ASN A 213 -9.81 -0.93 7.14
N LEU A 214 -9.44 0.34 7.03
CA LEU A 214 -10.25 1.45 7.52
C LEU A 214 -11.60 1.54 6.82
N GLN A 215 -11.66 1.28 5.52
CA GLN A 215 -12.91 1.42 4.74
C GLN A 215 -13.84 0.20 4.84
N VAL A 216 -13.31 -0.98 5.16
CA VAL A 216 -14.06 -2.25 5.04
C VAL A 216 -13.90 -3.11 6.29
N TRP A 217 -12.71 -3.62 6.56
CA TRP A 217 -12.52 -4.68 7.54
C TRP A 217 -12.74 -4.23 8.99
N ASP A 218 -12.54 -2.95 9.30
CA ASP A 218 -12.78 -2.38 10.63
C ASP A 218 -14.27 -2.16 10.96
N HIS A 219 -15.16 -2.45 10.00
CA HIS A 219 -16.62 -2.35 10.19
C HIS A 219 -17.29 -3.72 10.27
N LEU A 220 -16.49 -4.78 10.29
CA LEU A 220 -16.95 -6.16 10.34
C LEU A 220 -16.58 -6.84 11.67
N ASP A 221 -17.46 -7.74 12.09
CA ASP A 221 -17.14 -8.88 12.93
C ASP A 221 -17.26 -10.18 12.10
N ASP A 222 -16.84 -11.31 12.66
CA ASP A 222 -16.83 -12.60 11.95
C ASP A 222 -18.24 -13.02 11.49
N GLU A 223 -19.27 -12.71 12.28
CA GLU A 223 -20.66 -13.05 11.97
C GLU A 223 -21.21 -12.24 10.79
N LEU A 224 -20.96 -10.92 10.78
CA LEU A 224 -21.34 -10.05 9.66
C LEU A 224 -20.58 -10.43 8.40
N LEU A 225 -19.29 -10.72 8.47
CA LEU A 225 -18.50 -11.21 7.34
C LEU A 225 -19.11 -12.48 6.73
N ALA A 226 -19.53 -13.44 7.56
CA ALA A 226 -20.15 -14.68 7.12
C ALA A 226 -21.51 -14.48 6.42
N SER A 227 -22.17 -13.34 6.63
CA SER A 227 -23.46 -13.00 6.00
C SER A 227 -23.33 -12.25 4.67
N LEU A 228 -22.15 -11.76 4.32
CA LEU A 228 -21.96 -10.97 3.11
C LEU A 228 -22.02 -11.85 1.84
N PRO A 229 -22.62 -11.37 0.75
CA PRO A 229 -22.75 -12.13 -0.49
C PRO A 229 -21.43 -12.08 -1.28
N LEU A 230 -20.48 -12.93 -0.90
CA LEU A 230 -19.16 -13.03 -1.52
C LEU A 230 -19.06 -14.14 -2.59
N ASP A 231 -20.21 -14.66 -3.06
CA ASP A 231 -20.30 -15.83 -3.94
C ASP A 231 -19.57 -15.68 -5.29
N GLU A 232 -19.24 -14.45 -5.69
CA GLU A 232 -18.46 -14.16 -6.89
C GLU A 232 -16.99 -14.53 -6.78
N ILE A 233 -16.49 -14.66 -5.55
CA ILE A 233 -15.14 -15.13 -5.28
C ILE A 233 -15.24 -16.61 -5.00
N GLU A 234 -15.11 -17.40 -6.07
CA GLU A 234 -15.16 -18.84 -5.97
C GLU A 234 -14.09 -19.36 -5.01
N VAL A 235 -14.45 -20.34 -4.17
CA VAL A 235 -13.53 -21.01 -3.24
C VAL A 235 -12.60 -21.95 -4.03
N ALA A 236 -11.64 -21.35 -4.74
CA ALA A 236 -10.65 -22.02 -5.55
C ALA A 236 -9.28 -21.37 -5.34
N ALA A 237 -8.21 -22.15 -5.52
CA ALA A 237 -6.87 -21.59 -5.45
C ALA A 237 -6.61 -20.68 -6.67
N PRO A 238 -6.07 -19.46 -6.47
CA PRO A 238 -5.79 -18.55 -7.56
C PRO A 238 -4.63 -19.09 -8.43
N GLN A 239 -4.83 -19.07 -9.74
CA GLN A 239 -3.80 -19.36 -10.74
C GLN A 239 -3.37 -18.06 -11.41
N ILE A 240 -2.11 -17.67 -11.21
CA ILE A 240 -1.57 -16.42 -11.78
C ILE A 240 -1.47 -16.55 -13.29
N VAL A 241 -2.12 -15.61 -13.99
CA VAL A 241 -2.09 -15.48 -15.45
C VAL A 241 -1.07 -14.43 -15.87
N ALA A 242 -1.07 -13.29 -15.17
CA ALA A 242 -0.16 -12.19 -15.45
C ALA A 242 0.12 -11.38 -14.18
N THR A 243 1.32 -10.80 -14.12
CA THR A 243 1.71 -9.84 -13.08
C THR A 243 2.33 -8.62 -13.74
N GLN A 244 1.84 -7.44 -13.38
CA GLN A 244 2.39 -6.17 -13.82
C GLN A 244 2.90 -5.37 -12.61
N PHE A 245 4.17 -5.00 -12.66
CA PHE A 245 4.82 -4.21 -11.61
C PHE A 245 4.95 -2.76 -12.06
N GLN A 246 4.35 -1.85 -11.30
CA GLN A 246 4.36 -0.41 -11.55
C GLN A 246 4.94 0.31 -10.32
N GLY A 247 6.11 -0.14 -9.86
CA GLY A 247 6.82 0.43 -8.72
C GLY A 247 6.15 0.03 -7.40
N PRO A 248 5.52 0.96 -6.66
CA PRO A 248 4.80 0.62 -5.43
C PRO A 248 3.46 -0.09 -5.68
N LEU A 249 2.94 -0.08 -6.91
CA LEU A 249 1.72 -0.78 -7.29
C LEU A 249 2.05 -2.07 -8.03
N THR A 250 1.39 -3.17 -7.69
CA THR A 250 1.49 -4.43 -8.42
C THR A 250 0.08 -4.94 -8.73
N GLU A 251 -0.18 -5.26 -9.99
CA GLU A 251 -1.43 -5.85 -10.44
C GLU A 251 -1.20 -7.32 -10.76
N VAL A 252 -2.02 -8.20 -10.19
CA VAL A 252 -1.92 -9.65 -10.40
C VAL A 252 -3.25 -10.15 -10.93
N THR A 253 -3.27 -10.47 -12.22
CA THR A 253 -4.42 -11.11 -12.85
C THR A 253 -4.35 -12.60 -12.61
N VAL A 254 -5.41 -13.16 -12.04
CA VAL A 254 -5.54 -14.58 -11.76
C VAL A 254 -6.80 -15.15 -12.40
N THR A 255 -6.80 -16.46 -12.61
CA THR A 255 -8.02 -17.25 -12.74
C THR A 255 -8.29 -17.95 -11.42
N GLN A 256 -9.47 -17.76 -10.85
CA GLN A 256 -9.92 -18.41 -9.62
C GLN A 256 -11.25 -19.10 -9.89
N GLY A 257 -11.20 -20.43 -10.00
CA GLY A 257 -12.34 -21.21 -10.45
C GLY A 257 -12.71 -20.85 -11.89
N THR A 258 -13.92 -20.37 -12.13
CA THR A 258 -14.37 -19.92 -13.47
C THR A 258 -14.19 -18.43 -13.74
N ARG A 259 -13.68 -17.67 -12.75
CA ARG A 259 -13.61 -16.20 -12.82
C ARG A 259 -12.19 -15.70 -13.03
N ALA A 260 -12.06 -14.64 -13.83
CA ALA A 260 -10.86 -13.83 -13.90
C ALA A 260 -10.98 -12.65 -12.93
N LEU A 261 -9.96 -12.49 -12.09
CA LEU A 261 -9.90 -11.46 -11.04
C LEU A 261 -8.55 -10.75 -11.15
N THR A 262 -8.47 -9.49 -10.73
CA THR A 262 -7.17 -8.80 -10.59
C THR A 262 -6.98 -8.32 -9.15
N TYR A 263 -5.95 -8.83 -8.48
CA TYR A 263 -5.53 -8.31 -7.18
C TYR A 263 -4.69 -7.05 -7.39
N ILE A 264 -5.05 -6.00 -6.68
CA ILE A 264 -4.29 -4.75 -6.62
C ILE A 264 -3.50 -4.79 -5.33
N LEU A 265 -2.17 -4.81 -5.42
CA LEU A 265 -1.28 -4.84 -4.28
C LEU A 265 -0.46 -3.57 -4.19
N ARG A 266 -0.20 -3.11 -2.97
CA ARG A 266 0.66 -1.97 -2.69
C ARG A 266 1.83 -2.38 -1.84
N GLU A 267 3.02 -1.97 -2.26
CA GLU A 267 4.21 -2.03 -1.45
C GLU A 267 4.28 -0.78 -0.56
N SER A 268 4.58 -1.01 0.72
CA SER A 268 4.94 0.04 1.66
C SER A 268 5.91 -0.52 2.69
N ARG A 269 7.09 0.10 2.81
CA ARG A 269 8.12 -0.22 3.82
C ARG A 269 8.53 -1.69 3.80
N GLY A 270 8.83 -2.24 2.63
CA GLY A 270 9.29 -3.61 2.44
C GLY A 270 8.22 -4.68 2.71
N ARG A 271 6.94 -4.30 2.68
CA ARG A 271 5.80 -5.21 2.78
C ARG A 271 4.84 -4.94 1.64
N ILE A 272 4.39 -6.00 0.98
CA ILE A 272 3.31 -5.93 0.02
C ILE A 272 2.01 -6.33 0.71
N THR A 273 0.93 -5.59 0.50
CA THR A 273 -0.41 -5.94 1.00
C THR A 273 -1.46 -5.69 -0.08
N VAL A 274 -2.60 -6.35 0.03
CA VAL A 274 -3.72 -6.21 -0.91
C VAL A 274 -4.45 -4.91 -0.64
N ASP A 275 -4.52 -4.07 -1.66
CA ASP A 275 -5.31 -2.85 -1.63
C ASP A 275 -6.73 -3.08 -2.12
N ASP A 276 -6.93 -3.91 -3.13
CA ASP A 276 -8.26 -4.20 -3.68
C ASP A 276 -8.28 -5.51 -4.47
N VAL A 277 -9.48 -6.00 -4.78
CA VAL A 277 -9.72 -7.07 -5.74
C VAL A 277 -10.69 -6.54 -6.80
N LEU A 278 -10.28 -6.57 -8.05
CA LEU A 278 -11.11 -6.17 -9.19
C LEU A 278 -11.80 -7.38 -9.79
N LEU A 279 -13.14 -7.37 -9.74
CA LEU A 279 -14.04 -8.35 -10.33
C LEU A 279 -14.89 -7.65 -11.40
N PRO A 280 -14.70 -7.96 -12.70
CA PRO A 280 -15.53 -7.36 -13.74
C PRO A 280 -16.95 -7.93 -13.68
N VAL A 281 -17.88 -7.13 -13.16
CA VAL A 281 -19.28 -7.50 -12.96
C VAL A 281 -20.18 -6.43 -13.58
N VAL A 282 -21.17 -6.86 -14.35
CA VAL A 282 -22.09 -5.93 -15.03
C VAL A 282 -22.94 -5.21 -13.99
N HIS A 283 -23.20 -3.92 -14.21
CA HIS A 283 -24.02 -3.05 -13.34
C HIS A 283 -23.49 -2.84 -11.92
N ARG A 284 -22.22 -3.17 -11.65
CA ARG A 284 -21.55 -2.91 -10.37
C ARG A 284 -20.15 -2.35 -10.58
N PRO A 285 -19.58 -1.63 -9.59
CA PRO A 285 -18.16 -1.28 -9.64
C PRO A 285 -17.33 -2.56 -9.70
N ALA A 286 -16.20 -2.52 -10.43
CA ALA A 286 -15.31 -3.66 -10.46
C ALA A 286 -14.60 -3.89 -9.11
N SER A 287 -14.44 -2.84 -8.31
CA SER A 287 -13.75 -2.88 -7.02
C SER A 287 -14.56 -3.63 -5.96
N MET A 288 -14.01 -4.71 -5.41
CA MET A 288 -14.57 -5.41 -4.26
C MET A 288 -14.64 -4.49 -3.05
N LYS A 289 -13.59 -3.69 -2.81
CA LYS A 289 -13.58 -2.68 -1.74
C LYS A 289 -14.79 -1.76 -1.83
N GLN A 290 -15.08 -1.23 -3.03
CA GLN A 290 -16.24 -0.36 -3.25
C GLN A 290 -17.58 -1.06 -3.04
N ASN A 291 -17.73 -2.30 -3.52
CA ASN A 291 -18.96 -3.07 -3.30
C ASN A 291 -19.20 -3.31 -1.80
N LEU A 292 -18.16 -3.73 -1.07
CA LEU A 292 -18.25 -4.00 0.35
C LEU A 292 -18.59 -2.74 1.16
N ARG A 293 -18.00 -1.59 0.84
CA ARG A 293 -18.34 -0.31 1.49
C ARG A 293 -19.83 0.02 1.45
N ALA A 294 -20.52 -0.31 0.34
CA ALA A 294 -21.95 -0.09 0.21
C ALA A 294 -22.79 -1.19 0.88
N LEU A 295 -22.35 -2.45 0.82
CA LEU A 295 -23.12 -3.59 1.33
C LEU A 295 -23.07 -3.72 2.86
N ILE A 296 -21.92 -3.45 3.48
CA ILE A 296 -21.71 -3.60 4.92
C ILE A 296 -22.78 -2.87 5.76
N PRO A 297 -23.08 -1.58 5.57
CA PRO A 297 -24.09 -0.89 6.38
C PRO A 297 -25.50 -1.48 6.20
N VAL A 298 -25.81 -2.03 5.02
CA VAL A 298 -27.12 -2.63 4.72
C VAL A 298 -27.28 -3.97 5.45
N TYR A 299 -26.28 -4.84 5.37
CA TYR A 299 -26.28 -6.12 6.08
C TYR A 299 -26.19 -5.93 7.60
N ALA A 300 -25.43 -4.93 8.07
CA ALA A 300 -25.38 -4.56 9.47
C ALA A 300 -26.75 -4.06 9.97
N MET A 301 -27.46 -3.25 9.17
CA MET A 301 -28.83 -2.84 9.47
C MET A 301 -29.78 -4.03 9.53
N ALA A 302 -29.75 -4.93 8.54
CA ALA A 302 -30.60 -6.12 8.53
C ALA A 302 -30.36 -6.99 9.78
N ARG A 303 -29.10 -7.27 10.13
CA ARG A 303 -28.78 -8.02 11.35
C ARG A 303 -29.25 -7.30 12.61
N ALA A 304 -29.08 -5.98 12.70
CA ALA A 304 -29.51 -5.20 13.85
C ALA A 304 -31.04 -5.19 14.00
N ILE A 305 -31.78 -5.11 12.90
CA ILE A 305 -33.25 -5.24 12.87
C ILE A 305 -33.66 -6.63 13.39
N TYR A 306 -33.02 -7.68 12.89
CA TYR A 306 -33.29 -9.06 13.32
C TYR A 306 -33.01 -9.28 14.82
N ALA A 307 -31.93 -8.68 15.33
CA ALA A 307 -31.54 -8.77 16.74
C ALA A 307 -32.28 -7.79 17.67
N HIS A 308 -33.17 -6.94 17.13
CA HIS A 308 -33.79 -5.82 17.84
C HIS A 308 -32.78 -4.84 18.49
N ASP A 309 -31.58 -4.70 17.90
CA ASP A 309 -30.56 -3.74 18.33
C ASP A 309 -30.77 -2.39 17.63
N PHE A 310 -31.71 -1.61 18.17
CA PHE A 310 -32.02 -0.29 17.63
C PHE A 310 -30.87 0.71 17.74
N THR A 311 -29.89 0.50 18.61
CA THR A 311 -28.71 1.37 18.67
C THR A 311 -27.90 1.23 17.38
N THR A 312 -27.72 -0.01 16.91
CA THR A 312 -27.00 -0.27 15.66
C THR A 312 -27.83 0.10 14.43
N VAL A 313 -29.16 -0.11 14.43
CA VAL A 313 -30.05 0.37 13.34
C VAL A 313 -29.89 1.88 13.15
N ARG A 314 -29.90 2.65 14.25
CA ARG A 314 -29.72 4.11 14.20
C ARG A 314 -28.33 4.52 13.71
N ARG A 315 -27.27 3.81 14.13
CA ARG A 315 -25.89 4.08 13.71
C ARG A 315 -25.64 3.79 12.22
N THR A 316 -26.35 2.81 11.66
CA THR A 316 -26.27 2.42 10.24
C THR A 316 -27.23 3.24 9.35
N SER A 317 -27.90 4.23 9.92
CA SER A 317 -28.87 5.09 9.24
C SER A 317 -28.41 6.53 9.16
N SER A 318 -28.87 7.26 8.13
CA SER A 318 -28.68 8.70 8.09
C SER A 318 -29.46 9.39 9.23
N ARG A 319 -29.03 10.60 9.59
CA ARG A 319 -29.74 11.44 10.58
C ARG A 319 -31.20 11.70 10.18
N THR A 320 -31.46 11.81 8.88
CA THR A 320 -32.80 12.04 8.35
C THR A 320 -33.68 10.82 8.54
N LEU A 321 -33.18 9.62 8.20
CA LEU A 321 -33.89 8.37 8.41
C LEU A 321 -34.14 8.10 9.90
N ASP A 322 -33.12 8.28 10.74
CA ASP A 322 -33.23 8.12 12.20
C ASP A 322 -34.35 8.98 12.78
N ARG A 323 -34.38 10.27 12.43
CA ARG A 323 -35.39 11.20 12.94
C ARG A 323 -36.81 10.86 12.48
N LEU A 324 -36.96 10.23 11.32
CA LEU A 324 -38.27 10.02 10.67
C LEU A 324 -38.87 8.64 10.89
N ALA A 325 -38.03 7.62 11.09
CA ALA A 325 -38.46 6.24 11.23
C ALA A 325 -38.08 5.68 12.61
N TRP A 326 -36.84 5.79 13.05
CA TRP A 326 -36.35 5.02 14.20
C TRP A 326 -36.55 5.69 15.55
N GLN A 327 -35.99 6.89 15.73
CA GLN A 327 -35.97 7.57 17.02
C GLN A 327 -37.37 7.77 17.63
N PRO A 328 -38.40 8.17 16.85
CA PRO A 328 -39.71 8.44 17.44
C PRO A 328 -40.52 7.15 17.70
N LEU A 329 -40.38 6.12 16.88
CA LEU A 329 -41.08 4.84 17.06
C LEU A 329 -40.43 3.98 18.14
N GLY A 330 -39.09 4.05 18.29
CA GLY A 330 -38.34 3.17 19.18
C GLY A 330 -38.32 1.70 18.73
N GLU A 331 -38.97 1.39 17.61
CA GLU A 331 -39.05 0.08 16.99
C GLU A 331 -39.04 0.19 15.46
N VAL A 332 -39.08 -0.96 14.77
CA VAL A 332 -39.16 -1.01 13.31
C VAL A 332 -40.61 -0.71 12.90
N PRO A 333 -40.88 0.25 12.00
CA PRO A 333 -42.24 0.49 11.53
C PRO A 333 -42.85 -0.76 10.91
N ASP A 334 -44.16 -0.96 11.08
CA ASP A 334 -44.86 -1.99 10.32
C ASP A 334 -44.93 -1.56 8.85
N LEU A 335 -44.21 -2.31 8.00
CA LEU A 335 -44.15 -2.10 6.56
C LEU A 335 -45.02 -3.10 5.80
N GLY A 336 -45.62 -4.09 6.46
CA GLY A 336 -46.33 -5.19 5.81
C GLY A 336 -45.43 -6.09 4.94
N VAL A 337 -44.10 -6.04 5.12
CA VAL A 337 -43.11 -6.83 4.37
C VAL A 337 -42.04 -7.41 5.30
N ASP A 338 -41.42 -8.51 4.89
CA ASP A 338 -40.25 -9.07 5.57
C ASP A 338 -39.00 -8.26 5.21
N ILE A 339 -38.69 -7.24 6.02
CA ILE A 339 -37.55 -6.34 5.79
C ILE A 339 -36.24 -7.10 5.65
N ILE A 340 -36.02 -8.15 6.46
CA ILE A 340 -34.77 -8.89 6.47
C ILE A 340 -34.57 -9.61 5.14
N GLN A 341 -35.60 -10.28 4.62
CA GLN A 341 -35.50 -10.96 3.33
C GLN A 341 -35.22 -9.99 2.19
N HIS A 342 -35.83 -8.79 2.21
CA HIS A 342 -35.61 -7.82 1.14
C HIS A 342 -34.21 -7.17 1.22
N LEU A 343 -33.71 -6.86 2.43
CA LEU A 343 -32.37 -6.29 2.65
C LEU A 343 -31.23 -7.29 2.42
N THR A 344 -31.53 -8.59 2.38
CA THR A 344 -30.55 -9.66 2.11
C THR A 344 -30.74 -10.30 0.73
N ALA A 345 -31.60 -9.72 -0.11
CA ALA A 345 -31.79 -10.17 -1.49
C ALA A 345 -30.50 -10.02 -2.32
N PRO A 346 -30.32 -10.83 -3.39
CA PRO A 346 -29.12 -10.77 -4.22
C PRO A 346 -28.89 -9.39 -4.84
N VAL A 347 -27.62 -8.97 -4.93
CA VAL A 347 -27.25 -7.67 -5.50
C VAL A 347 -27.39 -7.70 -7.02
N SER A 348 -28.25 -6.84 -7.56
CA SER A 348 -28.49 -6.73 -8.99
C SER A 348 -27.78 -5.55 -9.63
N ALA A 349 -27.69 -4.42 -8.91
CA ALA A 349 -26.96 -3.25 -9.39
C ALA A 349 -26.41 -2.42 -8.23
N LEU A 350 -25.27 -1.78 -8.46
CA LEU A 350 -24.68 -0.79 -7.57
C LEU A 350 -24.09 0.33 -8.42
N SER A 351 -24.51 1.55 -8.15
CA SER A 351 -23.87 2.75 -8.68
C SER A 351 -23.43 3.63 -7.54
N MET A 352 -22.23 4.21 -7.62
CA MET A 352 -21.65 4.94 -6.51
C MET A 352 -20.84 6.13 -7.00
N THR A 353 -20.94 7.20 -6.23
CA THR A 353 -20.12 8.41 -6.29
C THR A 353 -19.37 8.54 -4.97
N GLU A 354 -18.61 9.62 -4.75
CA GLU A 354 -17.95 9.83 -3.46
C GLU A 354 -18.98 9.90 -2.32
N ASP A 355 -20.01 10.75 -2.44
CA ASP A 355 -20.92 11.03 -1.32
C ASP A 355 -22.19 10.17 -1.30
N ARG A 356 -22.50 9.44 -2.39
CA ARG A 356 -23.79 8.76 -2.56
C ARG A 356 -23.65 7.43 -3.30
N ALA A 357 -24.40 6.43 -2.87
CA ALA A 357 -24.58 5.18 -3.60
C ALA A 357 -26.05 4.81 -3.77
N GLU A 358 -26.38 4.18 -4.89
CA GLU A 358 -27.67 3.56 -5.15
C GLU A 358 -27.46 2.06 -5.32
N LEU A 359 -28.09 1.28 -4.44
CA LEU A 359 -27.98 -0.18 -4.38
C LEU A 359 -29.34 -0.80 -4.69
N ILE A 360 -29.35 -1.76 -5.61
CA ILE A 360 -30.54 -2.53 -5.97
C ILE A 360 -30.30 -3.99 -5.59
N LEU A 361 -31.15 -4.48 -4.70
CA LEU A 361 -31.21 -5.87 -4.26
C LEU A 361 -32.50 -6.49 -4.84
N GLY A 362 -32.41 -7.66 -5.48
CA GLY A 362 -33.54 -8.31 -6.13
C GLY A 362 -33.90 -7.71 -7.50
N ASP A 363 -35.18 -7.65 -7.85
CA ASP A 363 -35.67 -7.16 -9.14
C ASP A 363 -36.89 -6.23 -8.99
N ASP A 364 -37.54 -5.89 -10.12
CA ASP A 364 -38.71 -4.99 -10.14
C ASP A 364 -39.99 -5.63 -9.58
N ASN A 365 -40.00 -6.93 -9.34
CA ASN A 365 -41.12 -7.65 -8.72
C ASN A 365 -40.88 -7.91 -7.24
N TRP A 366 -39.63 -8.05 -6.82
CA TRP A 366 -39.30 -8.34 -5.43
C TRP A 366 -37.88 -7.88 -5.08
N GLY A 367 -37.76 -7.06 -4.02
CA GLY A 367 -36.45 -6.63 -3.53
C GLY A 367 -36.43 -5.26 -2.85
N THR A 368 -35.26 -4.62 -2.83
CA THR A 368 -35.10 -3.28 -2.25
C THR A 368 -34.24 -2.39 -3.14
N ARG A 369 -34.67 -1.14 -3.29
CA ARG A 369 -33.80 -0.06 -3.78
C ARG A 369 -33.39 0.81 -2.62
N LEU A 370 -32.10 0.91 -2.36
CA LEU A 370 -31.53 1.68 -1.27
C LEU A 370 -30.74 2.86 -1.80
N THR A 371 -30.95 4.00 -1.15
CA THR A 371 -30.07 5.16 -1.28
C THR A 371 -29.17 5.20 -0.06
N LEU A 372 -27.86 5.22 -0.27
CA LEU A 372 -26.84 5.36 0.76
C LEU A 372 -26.20 6.74 0.64
N THR A 373 -25.89 7.35 1.78
CA THR A 373 -25.15 8.62 1.85
C THR A 373 -23.89 8.45 2.68
N GLN A 374 -22.83 9.14 2.32
CA GLN A 374 -21.63 9.19 3.13
C GLN A 374 -21.87 10.08 4.36
N VAL A 375 -21.52 9.56 5.54
CA VAL A 375 -21.45 10.29 6.81
C VAL A 375 -20.08 9.99 7.39
N ASP A 376 -19.30 11.04 7.61
CA ASP A 376 -17.87 10.94 7.92
C ASP A 376 -17.15 10.11 6.83
N ASP A 377 -16.57 8.96 7.17
CA ASP A 377 -15.84 8.09 6.22
C ASP A 377 -16.63 6.82 5.83
N GLN A 378 -17.93 6.75 6.14
CA GLN A 378 -18.75 5.55 5.94
C GLN A 378 -20.06 5.84 5.20
N PHE A 379 -20.50 4.87 4.39
CA PHE A 379 -21.87 4.88 3.90
C PHE A 379 -22.83 4.44 5.00
N VAL A 380 -23.97 5.12 5.07
CA VAL A 380 -25.11 4.74 5.90
C VAL A 380 -26.38 4.74 5.04
N VAL A 381 -27.38 3.97 5.45
CA VAL A 381 -28.67 3.91 4.75
C VAL A 381 -29.41 5.23 4.93
N ASP A 382 -29.62 5.96 3.84
CA ASP A 382 -30.47 7.15 3.87
C ASP A 382 -31.92 6.80 3.61
N ASP A 383 -32.22 5.91 2.67
CA ASP A 383 -33.59 5.48 2.38
C ASP A 383 -33.66 4.05 1.85
N ALA A 384 -34.85 3.45 1.96
CA ALA A 384 -35.13 2.14 1.41
C ALA A 384 -36.56 2.08 0.86
N LEU A 385 -36.66 1.67 -0.40
CA LEU A 385 -37.91 1.34 -1.08
C LEU A 385 -38.04 -0.17 -1.20
N PHE A 386 -38.97 -0.75 -0.46
CA PHE A 386 -39.28 -2.18 -0.48
C PHE A 386 -40.28 -2.48 -1.59
N ILE A 387 -39.98 -3.49 -2.42
CA ILE A 387 -40.73 -3.83 -3.63
C ILE A 387 -41.33 -5.23 -3.44
N THR A 388 -42.66 -5.33 -3.57
CA THR A 388 -43.40 -6.62 -3.63
C THR A 388 -44.17 -6.81 -4.94
N GLY A 389 -43.97 -5.89 -5.89
CA GLY A 389 -44.49 -5.94 -7.25
C GLY A 389 -44.20 -4.64 -8.01
N PRO A 390 -44.47 -4.64 -9.33
CA PRO A 390 -44.09 -3.52 -10.21
C PRO A 390 -44.95 -2.27 -10.01
N ASP A 391 -46.16 -2.41 -9.45
CA ASP A 391 -47.07 -1.29 -9.23
C ASP A 391 -46.66 -0.45 -8.02
N ALA A 392 -46.82 0.87 -8.11
CA ALA A 392 -46.47 1.78 -7.00
C ALA A 392 -47.24 1.49 -5.69
N SER A 393 -48.42 0.87 -5.77
CA SER A 393 -49.18 0.43 -4.59
C SER A 393 -48.59 -0.80 -3.89
N GLN A 394 -47.65 -1.49 -4.53
CA GLN A 394 -46.94 -2.66 -4.01
C GLN A 394 -45.52 -2.32 -3.56
N GLN A 395 -45.23 -1.02 -3.43
CA GLN A 395 -43.94 -0.49 -3.03
C GLN A 395 -44.12 0.34 -1.76
N VAL A 396 -43.22 0.14 -0.79
CA VAL A 396 -43.28 0.79 0.51
C VAL A 396 -41.97 1.52 0.76
N ASP A 397 -42.07 2.85 0.88
CA ASP A 397 -40.94 3.73 1.22
C ASP A 397 -40.80 3.82 2.75
N LEU A 398 -39.59 3.55 3.24
CA LEU A 398 -39.32 3.42 4.67
C LEU A 398 -39.55 4.71 5.45
N LYS A 399 -39.06 5.86 4.95
CA LYS A 399 -39.30 7.16 5.60
C LYS A 399 -40.78 7.51 5.63
N SER A 400 -41.50 7.25 4.54
CA SER A 400 -42.93 7.55 4.42
C SER A 400 -43.76 6.66 5.35
N ALA A 401 -43.45 5.37 5.43
CA ALA A 401 -44.09 4.44 6.33
C ALA A 401 -43.83 4.79 7.80
N GLY A 402 -42.58 5.16 8.15
CA GLY A 402 -42.25 5.64 9.51
C GLY A 402 -43.09 6.84 9.93
N ARG A 403 -43.23 7.85 9.06
CA ARG A 403 -44.10 9.02 9.32
C ARG A 403 -45.58 8.65 9.48
N LEU A 404 -46.08 7.70 8.69
CA LEU A 404 -47.47 7.25 8.77
C LEU A 404 -47.76 6.53 10.09
N ASN A 405 -46.88 5.63 10.51
CA ASN A 405 -46.98 4.93 11.79
C ASN A 405 -46.98 5.92 12.96
N LEU A 406 -46.15 6.98 12.90
CA LEU A 406 -46.13 8.03 13.93
C LEU A 406 -47.43 8.84 14.02
N ALA A 407 -48.04 9.14 12.86
CA ALA A 407 -49.33 9.81 12.84
C ALA A 407 -50.41 8.94 13.50
N GLN A 408 -50.41 7.63 13.23
CA GLN A 408 -51.36 6.69 13.82
C GLN A 408 -51.18 6.50 15.33
N GLN A 409 -49.95 6.51 15.83
CA GLN A 409 -49.67 6.49 17.28
C GLN A 409 -50.08 7.78 18.00
N SER A 410 -50.15 8.91 17.29
CA SER A 410 -50.54 10.20 17.88
C SER A 410 -52.06 10.37 17.99
N ASP A 411 -52.83 9.61 17.20
CA ASP A 411 -54.30 9.63 17.20
C ASP A 411 -54.92 8.59 18.17
N GLN A 412 -54.10 7.72 18.76
CA GLN A 412 -54.47 6.77 19.83
C GLN A 412 -54.13 7.35 21.21
#